data_AF-A0A251MYC8-F1
#
_entry.id   AF-A0A251MYC8-F1
#
_cell.length_a   1.000
_cell.length_b   1.000
_cell.length_c   1.000
_cell.angle_alpha   90.00
_cell.angle_beta   90.00
_cell.angle_gamma   90.00
#
_symmetry.space_group_name_H-M   'P 1'
#
loop_
_entity.id
_entity.type
_entity.pdbx_description
1 polymer ?
#
loop_
_entity_poly.entity_id
_entity_poly.type
_entity_poly.pdbx_seq_one_letter_code
_entity_poly.pdbx_strand_id
1 'polypeptide(L)'
;MAFNTKLLLAICCVALVFTLVSANISQAEIDGFLEEHNKARKEVGNKPLKWNTTLAQYAQEYANKRVDDCAMEHSRGRWGENLTSGDGMTGAAGTKYWVTEKEFYDPKSNNTNLIVGCIITRDSP
;
A
#
# COMPACT_ATOMS: atom_id res chain seq x y z
N MET A 1 -47.38 0.52 17.79
CA MET A 1 -45.99 0.97 18.04
C MET A 1 -45.53 1.68 16.78
N ALA A 2 -45.44 3.01 16.79
CA ALA A 2 -45.04 3.79 15.62
C ALA A 2 -43.51 3.82 15.53
N PHE A 3 -42.94 3.26 14.47
CA PHE A 3 -41.51 3.38 14.19
C PHE A 3 -41.20 4.83 13.81
N ASN A 4 -40.29 5.45 14.56
CA ASN A 4 -39.88 6.83 14.32
C ASN A 4 -38.97 6.87 13.09
N THR A 5 -39.53 7.24 11.93
CA THR A 5 -38.82 7.34 10.66
C THR A 5 -37.63 8.32 10.71
N LYS A 6 -37.65 9.31 11.61
CA LYS A 6 -36.50 10.21 11.85
C LYS A 6 -35.36 9.50 12.57
N LEU A 7 -35.68 8.57 13.48
CA LEU A 7 -34.69 7.74 14.18
C LEU A 7 -34.06 6.71 13.22
N LEU A 8 -34.86 6.11 12.33
CA LEU A 8 -34.38 5.21 11.28
C LEU A 8 -33.48 5.93 10.25
N LEU A 9 -33.86 7.13 9.80
CA LEU A 9 -33.00 7.94 8.92
C LEU A 9 -31.70 8.34 9.60
N ALA A 10 -31.74 8.76 10.87
CA ALA A 10 -30.55 9.14 11.62
C ALA A 10 -29.57 7.96 11.79
N ILE A 11 -30.08 6.75 12.06
CA ILE A 11 -29.25 5.53 12.15
C ILE A 11 -28.65 5.17 10.79
N CYS A 12 -29.40 5.28 9.69
CA CYS A 12 -28.87 5.05 8.33
C CYS A 12 -27.81 6.09 7.94
N CYS A 13 -27.99 7.36 8.28
CA CYS A 13 -27.01 8.41 8.03
C CYS A 13 -25.71 8.16 8.81
N VAL A 14 -25.79 7.78 10.08
CA VAL A 14 -24.60 7.47 10.91
C VAL A 14 -23.89 6.19 10.42
N ALA A 15 -24.62 5.17 9.99
CA ALA A 15 -24.04 3.96 9.41
C ALA A 15 -23.32 4.22 8.08
N LEU A 16 -23.84 5.13 7.23
CA LEU A 16 -23.20 5.54 5.98
C LEU A 16 -21.91 6.36 6.21
N VAL A 17 -21.80 7.09 7.33
CA VAL A 17 -20.58 7.84 7.67
C VAL A 17 -19.50 6.91 8.26
N PHE A 18 -19.89 5.82 8.92
CA PHE A 18 -18.96 4.85 9.51
C PHE A 18 -18.27 3.93 8.50
N THR A 19 -18.75 3.82 7.25
CA THR A 19 -18.17 2.92 6.24
C THR A 19 -17.11 3.56 5.32
N LEU A 20 -16.74 4.83 5.51
CA LEU A 20 -15.88 5.57 4.59
C LEU A 20 -14.52 6.01 5.18
N VAL A 21 -14.07 5.39 6.28
CA VAL A 21 -12.66 5.53 6.70
C VAL A 21 -11.82 4.48 5.96
N SER A 22 -11.81 4.57 4.63
CA SER A 22 -10.64 4.11 3.88
C SER A 22 -9.68 5.28 3.91
N ALA A 23 -8.48 5.11 4.48
CA ALA A 23 -7.40 6.06 4.28
C ALA A 23 -7.20 6.18 2.76
N ASN A 24 -7.76 7.23 2.16
CA ASN A 24 -7.61 7.47 0.73
C ASN A 24 -6.16 7.92 0.54
N ILE A 25 -5.31 7.01 0.07
CA ILE A 25 -3.97 7.34 -0.39
C ILE A 25 -4.05 8.54 -1.34
N SER A 26 -3.21 9.55 -1.10
CA SER A 26 -3.26 10.78 -1.90
C SER A 26 -2.77 10.51 -3.32
N GLN A 27 -3.22 11.32 -4.29
CA GLN A 27 -2.74 11.21 -5.67
C GLN A 27 -1.21 11.39 -5.76
N ALA A 28 -0.66 12.31 -4.96
CA ALA A 28 0.79 12.53 -4.88
C ALA A 28 1.53 11.27 -4.40
N GLU A 29 0.93 10.50 -3.49
CA GLU A 29 1.54 9.27 -2.99
C GLU A 29 1.46 8.14 -4.03
N ILE A 30 0.32 8.01 -4.72
CA ILE A 30 0.19 7.09 -5.88
C ILE A 30 1.23 7.41 -6.95
N ASP A 31 1.37 8.68 -7.30
CA ASP A 31 2.33 9.13 -8.31
C ASP A 31 3.76 8.85 -7.86
N GLY A 32 4.08 9.08 -6.58
CA GLY A 32 5.37 8.75 -5.98
C GLY A 32 5.73 7.25 -6.09
N PHE A 33 4.77 6.35 -5.84
CA PHE A 33 4.98 4.91 -6.10
C PHE A 33 5.30 4.64 -7.56
N LEU A 34 4.43 5.10 -8.46
CA LEU A 34 4.52 4.77 -9.87
C LEU A 34 5.77 5.35 -10.52
N GLU A 35 6.14 6.60 -10.19
CA GLU A 35 7.30 7.28 -10.76
C GLU A 35 8.58 6.51 -10.45
N GLU A 36 8.83 6.20 -9.17
CA GLU A 36 10.07 5.56 -8.77
C GLU A 36 10.15 4.11 -9.27
N HIS A 37 9.04 3.37 -9.29
CA HIS A 37 8.98 2.04 -9.90
C HIS A 37 9.26 2.10 -11.40
N ASN A 38 8.60 3.02 -12.11
CA ASN A 38 8.71 3.12 -13.56
C ASN A 38 10.07 3.65 -14.00
N LYS A 39 10.70 4.50 -13.20
CA LYS A 39 12.10 4.91 -13.38
C LYS A 39 13.03 3.69 -13.31
N ALA A 40 12.97 2.91 -12.24
CA ALA A 40 13.79 1.72 -12.08
C ALA A 40 13.55 0.67 -13.18
N ARG A 41 12.29 0.46 -13.57
CA ARG A 41 11.93 -0.46 -14.66
C ARG A 41 12.44 -0.01 -16.01
N LYS A 42 12.41 1.30 -16.30
CA LYS A 42 12.93 1.87 -17.54
C LYS A 42 14.45 1.65 -17.66
N GLU A 43 15.20 1.75 -16.57
CA GLU A 43 16.65 1.51 -16.57
C GLU A 43 17.05 0.12 -17.06
N VAL A 44 16.17 -0.87 -16.87
CA VAL A 44 16.40 -2.27 -17.29
C VAL A 44 15.52 -2.68 -18.48
N GLY A 45 14.88 -1.74 -19.17
CA GLY A 45 14.10 -1.98 -20.40
C GLY A 45 12.71 -2.59 -20.19
N ASN A 46 12.17 -2.57 -18.96
CA ASN A 46 10.85 -3.10 -18.65
C ASN A 46 9.73 -2.09 -18.93
N LYS A 47 8.54 -2.60 -19.30
CA LYS A 47 7.33 -1.78 -19.50
C LYS A 47 6.88 -1.12 -18.19
N PRO A 48 6.32 0.11 -18.22
CA PRO A 48 5.84 0.79 -17.02
C PRO A 48 4.63 0.07 -16.41
N LEU A 49 4.54 0.15 -15.08
CA LEU A 49 3.39 -0.25 -14.29
C LEU A 49 2.30 0.82 -14.32
N LYS A 50 1.08 0.38 -13.99
CA LYS A 50 -0.08 1.22 -13.76
C LYS A 50 -0.66 0.91 -12.39
N TRP A 51 -1.27 1.91 -11.76
CA TRP A 51 -1.93 1.71 -10.48
C TRP A 51 -3.08 0.72 -10.61
N ASN A 52 -3.25 -0.13 -9.59
CA ASN A 52 -4.37 -1.05 -9.48
C ASN A 52 -5.01 -0.90 -8.11
N THR A 53 -6.23 -0.37 -8.07
CA THR A 53 -6.94 -0.07 -6.83
C THR A 53 -7.19 -1.31 -5.98
N THR A 54 -7.47 -2.46 -6.59
CA THR A 54 -7.68 -3.72 -5.85
C THR A 54 -6.38 -4.20 -5.18
N LEU A 55 -5.24 -4.04 -5.84
CA LEU A 55 -3.94 -4.37 -5.25
C LEU A 55 -3.56 -3.39 -4.13
N ALA A 56 -3.83 -2.11 -4.33
CA ALA A 56 -3.59 -1.08 -3.32
C ALA A 56 -4.42 -1.32 -2.05
N GLN A 57 -5.70 -1.67 -2.20
CA GLN A 57 -6.58 -2.06 -1.09
C GLN A 57 -6.02 -3.27 -0.33
N TYR A 58 -5.60 -4.31 -1.06
CA TYR A 58 -4.98 -5.48 -0.45
C TYR A 58 -3.72 -5.13 0.37
N ALA A 59 -2.84 -4.29 -0.20
CA ALA A 59 -1.62 -3.85 0.49
C ALA A 59 -1.92 -3.02 1.73
N GLN A 60 -2.90 -2.11 1.66
CA GLN A 60 -3.31 -1.29 2.80
C GLN A 60 -3.95 -2.14 3.91
N GLU A 61 -4.80 -3.10 3.56
CA GLU A 61 -5.37 -4.05 4.53
C GLU A 61 -4.28 -4.87 5.22
N TYR A 62 -3.23 -5.25 4.51
CA TYR A 62 -2.11 -5.97 5.10
C TYR A 62 -1.27 -5.07 6.01
N ALA A 63 -0.99 -3.84 5.59
CA ALA A 63 -0.30 -2.85 6.42
C ALA A 63 -1.05 -2.57 7.73
N ASN A 64 -2.38 -2.43 7.65
CA ASN A 64 -3.24 -2.25 8.82
C ASN A 64 -3.21 -3.45 9.78
N LYS A 65 -2.90 -4.67 9.32
CA LYS A 65 -2.71 -5.84 10.19
C LYS A 65 -1.36 -5.85 10.91
N ARG A 66 -0.38 -5.10 10.40
CA ARG A 66 1.01 -5.07 10.91
C ARG A 66 1.38 -3.76 11.59
N VAL A 67 0.48 -2.78 11.65
CA VAL A 67 0.75 -1.49 12.29
C VAL A 67 1.04 -1.60 13.78
N ASP A 68 0.46 -2.60 14.46
CA ASP A 68 0.62 -2.78 15.91
C ASP A 68 1.94 -3.46 16.28
N ASP A 69 2.44 -4.38 15.44
CA ASP A 69 3.66 -5.16 15.70
C ASP A 69 4.87 -4.71 14.84
N CYS A 70 4.63 -3.94 13.78
CA CYS A 70 5.59 -3.57 12.74
C CYS A 70 6.39 -4.77 12.21
N ALA A 71 5.82 -5.98 12.23
CA ALA A 71 6.54 -7.17 11.83
C ALA A 71 6.73 -7.21 10.32
N MET A 72 7.99 -7.31 9.87
CA MET A 72 8.40 -7.41 8.47
C MET A 72 8.21 -8.85 7.94
N GLU A 73 7.01 -9.37 8.11
CA GLU A 73 6.63 -10.72 7.71
C GLU A 73 5.77 -10.67 6.45
N HIS A 74 6.08 -11.54 5.48
CA HIS A 74 5.30 -11.60 4.24
C HIS A 74 3.90 -12.19 4.45
N SER A 75 2.91 -11.63 3.75
CA SER A 75 1.52 -12.09 3.81
C SER A 75 1.32 -13.53 3.29
N ARG A 76 2.26 -14.01 2.46
CA ARG A 76 2.15 -15.27 1.68
C ARG A 76 0.86 -15.32 0.84
N GLY A 77 0.40 -14.15 0.40
CA GLY A 77 -0.76 -14.00 -0.45
C GLY A 77 -0.53 -14.42 -1.90
N ARG A 78 -1.55 -14.16 -2.73
CA ARG A 78 -1.53 -14.47 -4.17
C ARG A 78 -0.76 -13.47 -5.03
N TRP A 79 -0.42 -12.31 -4.47
CA TRP A 79 0.32 -11.25 -5.15
C TRP A 79 1.78 -11.34 -4.70
N GLY A 80 2.72 -10.82 -5.50
CA GLY A 80 4.08 -10.60 -5.00
C GLY A 80 4.08 -9.66 -3.79
N GLU A 81 5.20 -9.56 -3.08
CA GLU A 81 5.33 -8.60 -1.97
C GLU A 81 6.79 -8.17 -1.69
N ASN A 82 6.96 -6.98 -1.14
CA ASN A 82 8.07 -6.26 -0.54
C ASN A 82 7.49 -5.58 0.68
N LEU A 83 8.28 -5.33 1.69
CA LEU A 83 7.81 -4.63 2.88
C LEU A 83 8.79 -3.50 3.15
N THR A 84 8.30 -2.43 3.74
CA THR A 84 9.17 -1.41 4.36
C THR A 84 8.47 -0.88 5.59
N SER A 85 9.26 -0.47 6.58
CA SER A 85 8.77 0.13 7.81
C SER A 85 9.71 1.26 8.19
N GLY A 86 9.16 2.39 8.59
CA GLY A 86 9.93 3.52 9.07
C GLY A 86 9.04 4.75 9.28
N ASP A 87 9.45 5.62 10.19
CA ASP A 87 8.72 6.85 10.47
C ASP A 87 8.78 7.78 9.25
N GLY A 88 7.63 8.36 8.87
CA GLY A 88 7.53 9.27 7.73
C GLY A 88 7.81 8.62 6.37
N MET A 89 7.71 7.29 6.27
CA MET A 89 7.97 6.57 5.03
C MET A 89 6.88 6.84 4.00
N THR A 90 7.21 7.60 2.96
CA THR A 90 6.35 7.79 1.79
C THR A 90 6.51 6.65 0.80
N GLY A 91 5.59 6.57 -0.16
CA GLY A 91 5.66 5.59 -1.22
C GLY A 91 6.86 5.72 -2.14
N ALA A 92 7.25 6.96 -2.44
CA ALA A 92 8.47 7.25 -3.17
C ALA A 92 9.72 6.82 -2.36
N ALA A 93 9.77 7.13 -1.07
CA ALA A 93 10.89 6.77 -0.21
C ALA A 93 11.04 5.25 -0.06
N GLY A 94 9.94 4.54 0.19
CA GLY A 94 9.93 3.08 0.28
C GLY A 94 10.35 2.41 -1.03
N THR A 95 9.86 2.94 -2.16
CA THR A 95 10.25 2.42 -3.48
C THR A 95 11.74 2.64 -3.76
N LYS A 96 12.27 3.84 -3.46
CA LYS A 96 13.72 4.12 -3.58
C LYS A 96 14.55 3.17 -2.74
N TYR A 97 14.10 2.89 -1.52
CA TYR A 97 14.77 1.97 -0.62
C TYR A 97 14.87 0.56 -1.24
N TRP A 98 13.80 0.00 -1.79
CA TRP A 98 13.90 -1.31 -2.46
C TRP A 98 14.80 -1.31 -3.70
N VAL A 99 14.84 -0.20 -4.44
CA VAL A 99 15.70 -0.09 -5.64
C VAL A 99 17.19 -0.14 -5.28
N THR A 100 17.60 0.19 -4.05
CA THR A 100 19.00 0.03 -3.62
C THR A 100 19.42 -1.43 -3.56
N GLU A 101 18.49 -2.38 -3.47
CA GLU A 101 18.81 -3.82 -3.50
C GLU A 101 19.35 -4.29 -4.85
N LYS A 102 19.28 -3.46 -5.90
CA LYS A 102 19.80 -3.72 -7.25
C LYS A 102 21.24 -4.22 -7.25
N GLU A 103 22.08 -3.73 -6.36
CA GLU A 103 23.50 -4.13 -6.25
C GLU A 103 23.69 -5.58 -5.80
N PHE A 104 22.68 -6.18 -5.17
CA PHE A 104 22.67 -7.59 -4.75
C PHE A 104 21.92 -8.50 -5.73
N TYR A 105 21.34 -7.95 -6.80
CA TYR A 105 20.62 -8.73 -7.80
C TYR A 105 21.59 -9.51 -8.69
N ASP A 106 21.52 -10.84 -8.65
CA ASP A 106 22.17 -11.71 -9.62
C ASP A 106 21.17 -12.10 -10.73
N PRO A 107 21.35 -11.62 -11.97
CA PRO A 107 20.49 -11.94 -13.11
C PRO A 107 20.45 -13.43 -13.46
N LYS A 108 21.44 -14.21 -13.00
CA LYS A 108 21.52 -15.66 -13.22
C LYS A 108 20.87 -16.45 -12.09
N SER A 109 20.58 -15.81 -10.96
CA SER A 109 19.79 -16.42 -9.90
C SER A 109 18.34 -16.48 -10.36
N ASN A 110 17.70 -17.64 -10.21
CA ASN A 110 16.30 -17.85 -10.59
C ASN A 110 15.32 -17.21 -9.58
N ASN A 111 15.78 -16.18 -8.87
CA ASN A 111 15.10 -15.57 -7.74
C ASN A 111 14.35 -14.33 -8.23
N THR A 112 13.16 -14.53 -8.78
CA THR A 112 12.28 -13.47 -9.31
C THR A 112 11.55 -12.69 -8.21
N ASN A 113 12.02 -12.74 -6.96
CA ASN A 113 11.36 -12.13 -5.81
C ASN A 113 11.81 -10.67 -5.63
N LEU A 114 11.50 -9.83 -6.60
CA LEU A 114 11.73 -8.40 -6.47
C LEU A 114 10.42 -7.64 -6.73
N ILE A 115 9.94 -7.02 -5.66
CA ILE A 115 9.09 -5.82 -5.60
C ILE A 115 7.59 -6.02 -5.36
N VAL A 116 7.03 -5.96 -4.11
CA VAL A 116 5.72 -5.28 -3.81
C VAL A 116 5.36 -4.83 -2.33
N GLY A 117 5.48 -3.55 -1.98
CA GLY A 117 5.36 -2.93 -0.63
C GLY A 117 4.28 -3.26 0.44
N CYS A 118 4.64 -2.94 1.70
CA CYS A 118 3.78 -2.52 2.82
C CYS A 118 4.13 -1.05 3.17
N ILE A 119 3.11 -0.25 3.49
CA ILE A 119 3.20 1.19 3.80
C ILE A 119 2.51 1.37 5.15
N ILE A 120 3.28 1.64 6.20
CA ILE A 120 2.75 2.07 7.50
C ILE A 120 3.19 3.52 7.68
N THR A 121 2.30 4.47 7.40
CA THR A 121 2.44 5.85 7.89
C THR A 121 1.60 5.97 9.16
N ARG A 122 2.24 5.90 10.32
CA ARG A 122 1.60 6.40 11.55
C ARG A 122 1.79 7.91 11.58
N ASP A 123 0.79 8.64 11.11
CA ASP A 123 0.69 10.06 11.47
C ASP A 123 0.16 10.20 12.89
N SER A 124 0.79 11.13 13.61
CA SER A 124 0.40 11.80 14.86
C SER A 124 0.76 11.16 16.20
N PRO A 125 1.00 11.99 17.25
CA PRO A 125 0.48 13.36 17.47
C PRO A 125 1.13 14.46 16.63
#